data_AF-A0A2N1VML6-F1
#
_entry.id   AF-A0A2N1VML6-F1
#
_cell.length_a   1.000
_cell.length_b   1.000
_cell.length_c   1.000
_cell.angle_alpha   90.00
_cell.angle_beta   90.00
_cell.angle_gamma   90.00
#
_symmetry.space_group_name_H-M   'P 1'
#
loop_
_entity.id
_entity.type
_entity.pdbx_description
1 polymer ?
#
loop_
_entity_poly.entity_id
_entity_poly.type
_entity_poly.pdbx_seq_one_letter_code
_entity_poly.pdbx_strand_id
1 'polypeptide(L)'
;MENQEIYEHWDILSEGKMKGFSYKMENNKMVVSEYLDIFTQGSDIIYTASVLKQNKGVGIDFRMTQSDSLFVFENPNHDFPKKISYQKRSETEIFVQVSDGKEKGFSYTMHKIID
;
A
#
# COMPACT_ATOMS: atom_id res chain seq x y z
N MET A 1 11.31 4.71 -18.18
CA MET A 1 9.99 5.09 -17.66
C MET A 1 10.25 5.78 -16.34
N GLU A 2 9.95 7.06 -16.31
CA GLU A 2 10.46 8.04 -15.33
C GLU A 2 9.89 7.82 -13.93
N ASN A 3 10.73 8.07 -12.93
CA ASN A 3 10.44 8.18 -11.49
C ASN A 3 9.08 8.87 -11.24
N GLN A 4 8.00 8.11 -11.07
CA GLN A 4 6.87 8.62 -10.31
C GLN A 4 7.20 8.42 -8.85
N GLU A 5 7.55 9.53 -8.19
CA GLU A 5 7.65 9.58 -6.73
C GLU A 5 6.25 9.39 -6.16
N ILE A 6 5.98 8.16 -5.71
CA ILE A 6 4.79 7.78 -4.96
C ILE A 6 5.15 7.91 -3.49
N TYR A 7 4.27 8.57 -2.76
CA TYR A 7 4.37 8.71 -1.32
C TYR A 7 3.18 8.06 -0.66
N GLU A 8 3.38 7.60 0.56
CA GLU A 8 2.32 7.18 1.45
C GLU A 8 2.46 7.89 2.80
N HIS A 9 1.33 8.30 3.36
CA HIS A 9 1.24 8.75 4.75
C HIS A 9 0.35 7.77 5.51
N TRP A 10 0.71 7.46 6.75
CA TRP A 10 -0.02 6.52 7.61
C TRP A 10 -0.19 7.08 9.01
N ASP A 11 -1.44 7.08 9.48
CA ASP A 11 -1.84 7.42 10.85
C ASP A 11 -2.31 6.15 11.57
N ILE A 12 -1.75 5.91 12.76
CA ILE A 12 -2.24 4.87 13.67
C ILE A 12 -3.43 5.44 14.44
N LEU A 13 -4.62 4.89 14.21
CA LEU A 13 -5.84 5.36 14.87
C LEU A 13 -6.05 4.69 16.22
N SER A 14 -5.75 3.40 16.30
CA SER A 14 -5.83 2.58 17.50
C SER A 14 -5.00 1.31 17.31
N GLU A 15 -4.90 0.48 18.35
CA GLU A 15 -4.37 -0.87 18.21
C GLU A 15 -5.13 -1.63 17.09
N GLY A 16 -4.38 -2.23 16.18
CA GLY A 16 -4.93 -2.99 15.05
C GLY A 16 -5.71 -2.16 14.02
N LYS A 17 -5.56 -0.82 13.99
CA LYS A 17 -6.21 0.03 12.98
C LYS A 17 -5.34 1.22 12.57
N MET A 18 -5.07 1.30 11.27
CA MET A 18 -4.34 2.38 10.63
C MET A 18 -5.13 2.91 9.44
N LYS A 19 -5.02 4.21 9.18
CA LYS A 19 -5.48 4.85 7.95
C LYS A 19 -4.30 5.48 7.24
N GLY A 20 -4.34 5.48 5.93
CA GLY A 20 -3.33 6.12 5.13
C GLY A 20 -3.88 6.64 3.82
N PHE A 21 -3.00 7.26 3.06
CA PHE A 21 -3.30 7.66 1.69
C PHE A 21 -2.02 7.64 0.87
N SER A 22 -2.16 7.25 -0.39
CA SER A 22 -1.10 7.39 -1.38
C SER A 22 -1.29 8.71 -2.13
N TYR A 23 -0.19 9.41 -2.40
CA TYR A 23 -0.21 10.69 -3.10
C TYR A 23 1.03 10.88 -3.98
N LYS A 24 0.91 11.84 -4.89
CA LYS A 24 2.00 12.34 -5.74
C LYS A 24 2.14 13.84 -5.56
N MET A 25 3.31 14.37 -5.90
CA MET A 25 3.55 15.79 -5.98
C MET A 25 3.33 16.27 -7.42
N GLU A 26 2.32 17.09 -7.63
CA GLU A 26 2.04 17.74 -8.92
C GLU A 26 2.10 19.26 -8.74
N ASN A 27 3.02 19.93 -9.44
CA ASN A 27 3.22 21.39 -9.32
C ASN A 27 3.34 21.87 -7.86
N ASN A 28 4.17 21.17 -7.07
CA ASN A 28 4.36 21.40 -5.63
C ASN A 28 3.09 21.25 -4.78
N LYS A 29 2.06 20.57 -5.28
CA LYS A 29 0.85 20.26 -4.53
C LYS A 29 0.71 18.76 -4.34
N MET A 30 0.27 18.39 -3.17
CA MET A 30 -0.09 17.02 -2.85
C MET A 30 -1.39 16.64 -3.57
N VAL A 31 -1.35 15.60 -4.39
CA VAL A 31 -2.52 15.05 -5.08
C VAL A 31 -2.72 13.61 -4.61
N VAL A 32 -3.78 13.39 -3.84
CA VAL A 32 -4.16 12.06 -3.33
C VAL A 32 -4.66 11.20 -4.49
N SER A 33 -4.08 10.02 -4.66
CA SER A 33 -4.50 9.03 -5.65
C SER A 33 -5.36 7.92 -5.04
N GLU A 34 -5.14 7.59 -3.77
CA GLU A 34 -5.79 6.45 -3.12
C GLU A 34 -5.89 6.65 -1.60
N TYR A 35 -6.97 6.16 -1.00
CA TYR A 35 -7.09 5.99 0.45
C TYR A 35 -6.81 4.55 0.84
N LEU A 36 -6.10 4.38 1.96
CA LEU A 36 -5.64 3.10 2.46
C LEU A 36 -6.14 2.87 3.88
N ASP A 37 -6.47 1.62 4.19
CA ASP A 37 -6.83 1.18 5.53
C ASP A 37 -6.09 -0.12 5.83
N ILE A 38 -5.55 -0.26 7.05
CA ILE A 38 -5.11 -1.55 7.58
C ILE A 38 -5.88 -1.79 8.88
N PHE A 39 -6.56 -2.92 8.99
CA PHE A 39 -7.30 -3.26 10.20
C PHE A 39 -7.31 -4.76 10.50
N THR A 40 -7.41 -5.09 11.79
CA THR A 40 -7.63 -6.47 12.24
C THR A 40 -9.11 -6.84 12.13
N GLN A 41 -9.40 -7.98 11.51
CA GLN A 41 -10.72 -8.56 11.41
C GLN A 41 -10.67 -10.02 11.89
N GLY A 42 -11.06 -10.27 13.13
CA GLY A 42 -10.89 -11.58 13.75
C GLY A 42 -9.41 -11.92 13.91
N SER A 43 -8.96 -13.03 13.30
CA SER A 43 -7.55 -13.43 13.25
C SER A 43 -6.78 -12.88 12.05
N ASP A 44 -7.47 -12.24 11.10
CA ASP A 44 -6.86 -11.74 9.87
C ASP A 44 -6.49 -10.25 10.01
N ILE A 45 -5.46 -9.83 9.27
CA ILE A 45 -5.14 -8.42 9.03
C ILE A 45 -5.49 -8.12 7.58
N ILE A 46 -6.31 -7.08 7.38
CA ILE A 46 -6.81 -6.67 6.07
C ILE A 46 -6.19 -5.33 5.70
N TYR A 47 -5.65 -5.26 4.48
CA TYR A 47 -5.27 -4.03 3.80
C TYR A 47 -6.35 -3.71 2.77
N THR A 48 -6.94 -2.52 2.83
CA THR A 48 -7.96 -2.08 1.87
C THR A 48 -7.46 -0.87 1.10
N ALA A 49 -7.53 -0.97 -0.23
CA ALA A 49 -7.08 0.06 -1.17
C ALA A 49 -8.30 0.68 -1.89
N SER A 50 -8.52 1.98 -1.73
CA SER A 50 -9.67 2.71 -2.28
C SER A 50 -9.22 3.81 -3.25
N VAL A 51 -9.07 3.45 -4.52
CA VAL A 51 -8.60 4.37 -5.58
C VAL A 51 -9.65 5.43 -5.88
N LEU A 52 -9.25 6.70 -5.86
CA LEU A 52 -10.17 7.81 -6.12
C LEU A 52 -10.72 7.73 -7.54
N LYS A 53 -12.03 7.97 -7.68
CA LYS A 53 -12.77 7.97 -8.97
C LYS A 53 -12.79 6.62 -9.70
N GLN A 54 -12.37 5.54 -9.05
CA GLN A 54 -12.50 4.18 -9.56
C GLN A 54 -13.43 3.37 -8.66
N ASN A 55 -13.96 2.26 -9.20
CA ASN A 55 -14.80 1.29 -8.48
C ASN A 55 -15.94 1.89 -7.62
N LYS A 56 -16.49 3.05 -8.02
CA LYS A 56 -17.49 3.82 -7.24
C LYS A 56 -17.04 4.15 -5.80
N GLY A 57 -15.73 4.19 -5.55
CA GLY A 57 -15.15 4.41 -4.22
C GLY A 57 -15.18 3.20 -3.29
N VAL A 58 -15.51 2.01 -3.79
CA VAL A 58 -15.44 0.76 -3.02
C VAL A 58 -14.00 0.28 -2.97
N GLY A 59 -13.48 0.10 -1.76
CA GLY A 59 -12.15 -0.43 -1.52
C GLY A 59 -11.99 -1.89 -1.93
N ILE A 60 -10.77 -2.25 -2.32
CA ILE A 60 -10.38 -3.64 -2.60
C ILE A 60 -9.56 -4.16 -1.43
N ASP A 61 -10.01 -5.28 -0.87
CA ASP A 61 -9.38 -5.91 0.28
C ASP A 61 -8.29 -6.90 -0.14
N PHE A 62 -7.20 -6.91 0.63
CA PHE A 62 -6.08 -7.83 0.53
C PHE A 62 -5.78 -8.37 1.92
N ARG A 63 -5.73 -9.70 2.04
CA ARG A 63 -5.47 -10.35 3.33
C ARG A 63 -3.98 -10.51 3.54
N MET A 64 -3.49 -10.21 4.75
CA MET A 64 -2.10 -10.45 5.10
C MET A 64 -1.80 -11.96 5.13
N THR A 65 -0.78 -12.40 4.39
CA THR A 65 -0.37 -13.81 4.30
C THR A 65 1.05 -14.07 4.84
N GLN A 66 1.83 -13.01 5.06
CA GLN A 66 3.18 -13.08 5.64
C GLN A 66 3.47 -11.78 6.40
N SER A 67 4.19 -11.88 7.52
CA SER A 67 4.54 -10.73 8.38
C SER A 67 5.86 -10.91 9.14
N ASP A 68 6.78 -11.73 8.61
CA ASP A 68 8.06 -12.03 9.26
C ASP A 68 9.15 -11.00 8.89
N SER A 69 9.83 -11.21 7.78
CA SER A 69 10.82 -10.32 7.17
C SER A 69 10.20 -9.40 6.12
N LEU A 70 8.94 -9.66 5.75
CA LEU A 70 8.17 -8.99 4.72
C LEU A 70 6.70 -8.98 5.16
N PHE A 71 6.01 -7.86 4.97
CA PHE A 71 4.56 -7.82 5.07
C PHE A 71 3.96 -8.06 3.69
N VAL A 72 3.16 -9.10 3.53
CA VAL A 72 2.56 -9.48 2.24
C VAL A 72 1.04 -9.48 2.38
N PHE A 73 0.37 -8.79 1.48
CA PHE A 73 -1.08 -8.72 1.38
C PHE A 73 -1.52 -9.26 0.02
N GLU A 74 -2.47 -10.19 0.01
CA GLU A 74 -2.89 -10.91 -1.19
C GLU A 74 -4.41 -10.93 -1.38
N ASN A 75 -4.82 -10.76 -2.64
CA ASN A 75 -6.16 -11.02 -3.13
C ASN A 75 -6.06 -11.79 -4.47
N PRO A 76 -6.01 -13.13 -4.44
CA PRO A 76 -5.86 -13.94 -5.65
C PRO A 76 -7.00 -13.78 -6.67
N ASN A 77 -8.15 -13.28 -6.21
CA ASN A 77 -9.37 -13.10 -7.01
C ASN A 77 -9.46 -11.73 -7.70
N HIS A 78 -8.61 -10.76 -7.33
CA HIS A 78 -8.56 -9.47 -8.03
C HIS A 78 -7.82 -9.61 -9.37
N ASP A 79 -8.02 -8.71 -10.33
CA ASP A 79 -7.39 -8.79 -11.65
C ASP A 79 -5.93 -8.32 -11.62
N PHE A 80 -5.68 -7.11 -11.11
CA PHE A 80 -4.37 -6.60 -10.76
C PHE A 80 -4.51 -5.35 -9.86
N PRO A 81 -3.76 -5.23 -8.75
CA PRO A 81 -2.76 -6.19 -8.28
C PRO A 81 -3.39 -7.37 -7.53
N LYS A 82 -2.66 -8.47 -7.42
CA LYS A 82 -3.03 -9.63 -6.59
C LYS A 82 -2.18 -9.75 -5.33
N LYS A 83 -0.99 -9.15 -5.33
CA LYS A 83 -0.03 -9.19 -4.23
C LYS A 83 0.62 -7.82 -4.07
N ILE A 84 0.66 -7.35 -2.83
CA ILE A 84 1.39 -6.15 -2.42
C ILE A 84 2.31 -6.56 -1.28
N SER A 85 3.60 -6.22 -1.36
CA SER A 85 4.53 -6.50 -0.28
C SER A 85 5.40 -5.33 0.10
N TYR A 86 5.55 -5.13 1.41
CA TYR A 86 6.37 -4.09 2.02
C TYR A 86 7.54 -4.72 2.76
N GLN A 87 8.75 -4.34 2.37
CA GLN A 87 9.98 -4.77 3.02
C GLN A 87 10.68 -3.57 3.65
N LYS A 88 10.79 -3.57 4.99
CA LYS A 88 11.65 -2.61 5.69
C LYS A 88 13.11 -2.97 5.37
N ARG A 89 13.79 -2.11 4.60
CA ARG A 89 15.21 -2.28 4.24
C ARG A 89 16.13 -1.59 5.25
N SER A 90 15.68 -0.47 5.81
CA SER A 90 16.36 0.27 6.87
C SER A 90 15.35 1.06 7.72
N GLU A 91 15.82 1.88 8.66
CA GLU A 91 14.95 2.80 9.41
C GLU A 91 14.32 3.91 8.55
N THR A 92 14.84 4.13 7.34
CA THR A 92 14.39 5.20 6.43
C THR A 92 14.01 4.68 5.06
N GLU A 93 14.02 3.38 4.82
CA GLU A 93 13.78 2.80 3.50
C GLU A 93 12.82 1.61 3.57
N ILE A 94 11.77 1.70 2.76
CA ILE A 94 10.83 0.61 2.51
C ILE A 94 10.83 0.29 1.01
N PHE A 95 11.07 -0.97 0.67
CA PHE A 95 10.92 -1.47 -0.68
C PHE A 95 9.52 -2.07 -0.85
N VAL A 96 8.79 -1.59 -1.86
CA VAL A 96 7.43 -2.02 -2.18
C VAL A 96 7.43 -2.79 -3.48
N GLN A 97 6.73 -3.92 -3.51
CA GLN A 97 6.46 -4.68 -4.73
C GLN A 97 4.96 -4.89 -4.90
N VAL A 98 4.48 -4.64 -6.12
CA VAL A 98 3.08 -4.80 -6.52
C VAL A 98 3.04 -5.74 -7.72
N SER A 99 2.36 -6.88 -7.63
CA SER A 99 2.37 -7.89 -8.69
C SER A 99 1.04 -8.61 -8.89
N ASP A 100 0.95 -9.36 -9.99
CA ASP A 100 -0.13 -10.32 -10.28
C ASP A 100 0.01 -11.65 -9.49
N GLY A 101 0.88 -11.68 -8.47
CA GLY A 101 1.24 -12.90 -7.75
C GLY A 101 2.25 -13.79 -8.50
N LYS A 102 2.75 -13.34 -9.67
CA LYS A 102 3.77 -14.02 -10.48
C LYS A 102 4.86 -13.01 -10.90
N GLU A 103 5.30 -13.06 -12.16
CA GLU A 103 6.40 -12.25 -12.68
C GLU A 103 5.97 -10.83 -13.12
N LYS A 104 4.67 -10.59 -13.36
CA LYS A 104 4.21 -9.28 -13.81
C LYS A 104 3.96 -8.38 -12.62
N GLY A 105 4.63 -7.23 -12.62
CA GLY A 105 4.48 -6.26 -11.57
C GLY A 105 5.44 -5.10 -11.73
N PHE A 106 5.51 -4.30 -10.69
CA PHE A 106 6.48 -3.23 -10.55
C PHE A 106 6.91 -3.12 -9.09
N SER A 107 8.01 -2.43 -8.88
CA SER A 107 8.52 -2.16 -7.55
C SER A 107 9.06 -0.75 -7.48
N TYR A 108 9.05 -0.19 -6.29
CA TYR A 108 9.59 1.13 -6.00
C TYR A 108 10.08 1.17 -4.56
N THR A 109 10.96 2.12 -4.28
CA THR A 109 11.50 2.35 -2.95
C THR A 109 10.92 3.65 -2.41
N MET A 110 10.38 3.60 -1.20
CA MET A 110 9.95 4.77 -0.46
C MET A 110 11.01 5.12 0.58
N HIS A 111 11.30 6.42 0.67
CA HIS A 111 12.19 6.95 1.69
C HIS A 111 11.36 7.71 2.73
N LYS A 112 11.67 7.46 4.00
CA LYS A 112 11.05 8.19 5.11
C LYS A 112 11.37 9.68 4.97
N ILE A 113 10.32 10.49 4.89
CA ILE A 113 10.44 11.94 4.94
C ILE A 113 10.68 12.33 6.41
N ILE A 114 11.74 13.07 6.65
CA ILE A 114 12.06 13.65 7.96
C ILE A 114 11.82 15.15 7.81
N ASP A 115 10.79 15.65 8.48
CA ASP A 115 10.54 17.08 8.67
C ASP A 115 11.31 17.61 9.90
#